data_AF-A0A836H9Y4-F1
#
_entry.id   AF-A0A836H9Y4-F1
#
_cell.length_a   1.000
_cell.length_b   1.000
_cell.length_c   1.000
_cell.angle_alpha   90.00
_cell.angle_beta   90.00
_cell.angle_gamma   90.00
#
_symmetry.space_group_name_H-M   'P 1'
#
loop_
_entity.id
_entity.type
_entity.pdbx_description
1 polymer ?
#
loop_
_entity_poly.entity_id
_entity_poly.type
_entity_poly.pdbx_seq_one_letter_code
_entity_poly.pdbx_strand_id
1 'polypeptide(L)'
;MPPKHTPKPPGGKRVRKPATSHVKIRAPSLQEVYIRSCAEMGLRPNSAFTSLLPDQGGSDYPAASVDLSRNYVGDKGIAPVLATVEKMPHLRALILSENGLRNHGVELVCASAINLPQLEFLELSDNFISEGAAVPLLRLIERHHKLQMVAFENTKIPVEWRVKLLDALAAKRSTAQALPHASVIVD
;
A
#
# COMPACT_ATOMS: atom_id res chain seq x y z
N MET A 1 -41.47 -65.91 44.01
CA MET A 1 -41.13 -65.54 42.61
C MET A 1 -40.00 -64.52 42.64
N PRO A 2 -38.80 -64.86 42.14
CA PRO A 2 -37.69 -63.92 42.05
C PRO A 2 -37.82 -63.00 40.80
N PRO A 3 -37.22 -61.79 40.82
CA PRO A 3 -37.31 -60.84 39.72
C PRO A 3 -36.45 -61.23 38.50
N LYS A 4 -36.96 -60.93 37.31
CA LYS A 4 -36.34 -61.21 36.00
C LYS A 4 -35.11 -60.31 35.78
N HIS A 5 -33.94 -60.93 35.56
CA HIS A 5 -32.75 -60.26 35.03
C HIS A 5 -32.95 -59.90 33.55
N THR A 6 -32.72 -58.64 33.19
CA THR A 6 -32.51 -58.22 31.80
C THR A 6 -31.01 -58.04 31.52
N PRO A 7 -30.49 -58.45 30.36
CA PRO A 7 -29.08 -58.30 30.03
C PRO A 7 -28.75 -56.87 29.58
N LYS A 8 -27.58 -56.40 30.02
CA LYS A 8 -26.99 -55.09 29.70
C LYS A 8 -26.41 -55.11 28.28
N PRO A 9 -26.62 -54.08 27.42
CA PRO A 9 -26.05 -54.06 26.08
C PRO A 9 -24.53 -53.77 26.10
N PRO A 10 -23.77 -54.24 25.09
CA PRO A 10 -22.32 -54.11 25.07
C PRO A 10 -21.89 -52.66 24.79
N GLY A 11 -20.84 -52.23 25.49
CA GLY A 11 -20.28 -50.88 25.39
C GLY A 11 -19.74 -50.56 23.99
N GLY A 12 -20.41 -49.63 23.32
CA GLY A 12 -19.87 -48.99 22.12
C GLY A 12 -18.63 -48.17 22.46
N LYS A 13 -17.49 -48.51 21.86
CA LYS A 13 -16.27 -47.71 21.92
C LYS A 13 -16.59 -46.30 21.39
N ARG A 14 -16.52 -45.29 22.27
CA ARG A 14 -16.51 -43.88 21.90
C ARG A 14 -15.30 -43.65 20.99
N VAL A 15 -15.54 -43.55 19.68
CA VAL A 15 -14.58 -42.99 18.74
C VAL A 15 -14.39 -41.53 19.15
N ARG A 16 -13.21 -41.20 19.70
CA ARG A 16 -12.81 -39.82 19.94
C ARG A 16 -12.68 -39.16 18.58
N LYS A 17 -13.64 -38.29 18.22
CA LYS A 17 -13.45 -37.36 17.10
C LYS A 17 -12.18 -36.54 17.38
N PRO A 18 -11.30 -36.31 16.39
CA PRO A 18 -10.13 -35.45 16.62
C PRO A 18 -10.65 -34.08 17.02
N ALA A 19 -10.08 -33.51 18.08
CA ALA A 19 -10.33 -32.12 18.42
C ALA A 19 -9.89 -31.28 17.22
N THR A 20 -10.82 -30.63 16.54
CA THR A 20 -10.50 -29.61 15.55
C THR A 20 -9.84 -28.47 16.32
N SER A 21 -8.51 -28.46 16.34
CA SER A 21 -7.75 -27.31 16.77
C SER A 21 -8.15 -26.17 15.84
N HIS A 22 -9.00 -25.27 16.33
CA HIS A 22 -9.21 -23.99 15.68
C HIS A 22 -7.89 -23.24 15.77
N VAL A 23 -7.01 -23.45 14.78
CA VAL A 23 -5.87 -22.58 14.55
C VAL A 23 -6.49 -21.22 14.30
N LYS A 24 -6.40 -20.31 15.27
CA LYS A 24 -6.68 -18.90 15.04
C LYS A 24 -5.72 -18.46 13.93
N ILE A 25 -6.23 -18.35 12.71
CA ILE A 25 -5.45 -17.85 11.58
C ILE A 25 -5.17 -16.39 11.91
N ARG A 26 -3.94 -16.12 12.37
CA ARG A 26 -3.49 -14.74 12.57
C ARG A 26 -3.48 -14.02 11.21
N ALA A 27 -3.87 -12.76 11.19
CA ALA A 27 -3.73 -11.95 9.98
C ALA A 27 -2.25 -11.92 9.55
N PRO A 28 -1.96 -11.98 8.24
CA PRO A 28 -0.59 -11.94 7.77
C PRO A 28 0.05 -10.59 8.09
N SER A 29 1.34 -10.59 8.42
CA SER A 29 2.09 -9.34 8.57
C SER A 29 2.33 -8.67 7.22
N LEU A 30 2.64 -7.38 7.21
CA LEU A 30 2.97 -6.69 5.96
C LEU A 30 4.21 -7.27 5.29
N GLN A 31 5.18 -7.75 6.07
CA GLN A 31 6.34 -8.46 5.53
C GLN A 31 5.93 -9.77 4.83
N GLU A 32 5.02 -10.56 5.43
CA GLU A 32 4.47 -11.76 4.80
C GLU A 32 3.67 -11.44 3.52
N VAL A 33 2.91 -10.34 3.51
CA VAL A 33 2.19 -9.85 2.32
C VAL A 33 3.17 -9.50 1.20
N TYR A 34 4.22 -8.74 1.52
CA TYR A 34 5.23 -8.34 0.55
C TYR A 34 5.98 -9.55 -0.05
N ILE A 35 6.48 -10.45 0.82
CA ILE A 35 7.20 -11.65 0.40
C ILE A 35 6.33 -12.53 -0.50
N ARG A 36 5.05 -12.71 -0.15
CA ARG A 36 4.10 -13.46 -0.96
C ARG A 36 3.89 -12.83 -2.33
N SER A 37 3.68 -11.51 -2.38
CA SER A 37 3.49 -10.79 -3.64
C SER A 37 4.72 -10.88 -4.54
N CYS A 38 5.93 -10.77 -3.97
CA CYS A 38 7.17 -11.02 -4.72
C CYS A 38 7.24 -12.44 -5.28
N ALA A 39 6.91 -13.46 -4.47
CA ALA A 39 6.94 -14.85 -4.89
C ALA A 39 5.95 -15.16 -6.03
N GLU A 40 4.74 -14.62 -5.96
CA GLU A 40 3.70 -14.76 -7.00
C GLU A 40 4.15 -14.16 -8.35
N MET A 41 5.00 -13.13 -8.31
CA MET A 41 5.56 -12.49 -9.50
C MET A 41 6.93 -13.04 -9.93
N GLY A 42 7.45 -14.06 -9.23
CA GLY A 42 8.78 -14.63 -9.51
C GLY A 42 9.94 -13.65 -9.23
N LEU A 43 9.75 -12.72 -8.30
CA LEU A 43 10.71 -11.68 -7.94
C LEU A 43 11.41 -12.01 -6.62
N ARG A 44 12.67 -11.57 -6.49
CA ARG A 44 13.35 -11.54 -5.19
C ARG A 44 12.90 -10.30 -4.41
N PRO A 45 12.46 -10.44 -3.14
CA PRO A 45 12.12 -9.30 -2.31
C PRO A 45 13.28 -8.32 -2.16
N ASN A 46 12.98 -7.02 -2.21
CA ASN A 46 13.91 -5.96 -1.88
C ASN A 46 14.23 -6.01 -0.37
N SER A 47 15.51 -6.08 -0.03
CA SER A 47 15.96 -6.28 1.35
C SER A 47 15.64 -5.09 2.26
N ALA A 48 15.73 -3.86 1.75
CA ALA A 48 15.41 -2.67 2.53
C ALA A 48 13.92 -2.59 2.84
N PHE A 49 13.04 -2.82 1.86
CA PHE A 49 11.61 -2.84 2.13
C PHE A 49 11.23 -4.00 3.05
N THR A 50 11.83 -5.18 2.86
CA THR A 50 11.62 -6.33 3.76
C THR A 50 11.97 -5.98 5.21
N SER A 51 13.09 -5.28 5.42
CA SER A 51 13.57 -4.91 6.76
C SER A 51 12.75 -3.77 7.39
N LEU A 52 12.13 -2.92 6.57
CA LEU A 52 11.26 -1.83 7.00
C LEU A 52 9.90 -2.35 7.50
N LEU A 53 9.39 -3.42 6.92
CA LEU A 53 8.08 -3.95 7.24
C LEU A 53 8.10 -4.76 8.55
N PRO A 54 7.07 -4.59 9.40
CA PRO A 54 6.94 -5.40 10.61
C PRO A 54 6.68 -6.87 10.23
N ASP A 55 7.38 -7.77 10.90
CA ASP A 55 7.27 -9.22 10.73
C ASP A 55 6.11 -9.82 11.56
N GLN A 56 5.63 -9.09 12.57
CA GLN A 56 4.46 -9.40 13.40
C GLN A 56 3.44 -8.24 13.37
N GLY A 57 2.18 -8.49 13.77
CA GLY A 57 1.22 -7.39 14.05
C GLY A 57 0.18 -7.07 12.96
N GLY A 58 -0.01 -7.91 11.95
CA GLY A 58 -1.03 -7.69 10.92
C GLY A 58 -0.68 -6.55 9.95
N SER A 59 -1.68 -5.84 9.44
CA SER A 59 -1.52 -4.75 8.46
C SER A 59 -1.39 -3.35 9.09
N ASP A 60 -1.30 -3.25 10.41
CA ASP A 60 -1.18 -1.97 11.09
C ASP A 60 0.27 -1.48 11.02
N TYR A 61 0.52 -0.53 10.12
CA TYR A 61 1.81 0.13 9.97
C TYR A 61 1.72 1.52 10.60
N PRO A 62 2.42 1.77 11.73
CA PRO A 62 2.27 3.02 12.46
C PRO A 62 2.96 4.20 11.77
N ALA A 63 3.90 3.94 10.86
CA ALA A 63 4.65 5.00 10.22
C ALA A 63 3.82 5.68 9.11
N ALA A 64 3.76 7.00 9.18
CA ALA A 64 3.12 7.83 8.16
C ALA A 64 3.97 7.98 6.89
N SER A 65 5.17 7.43 6.85
CA SER A 65 6.10 7.51 5.71
C SER A 65 6.73 6.17 5.40
N VAL A 66 6.81 5.84 4.12
CA VAL A 66 7.61 4.73 3.58
C VAL A 66 8.70 5.34 2.72
N ASP A 67 9.94 5.19 3.17
CA ASP A 67 11.13 5.63 2.45
C ASP A 67 11.85 4.44 1.85
N LEU A 68 11.88 4.41 0.51
CA LEU A 68 12.60 3.44 -0.28
C LEU A 68 13.65 4.11 -1.17
N SER A 69 14.05 5.34 -0.88
CA SER A 69 15.09 6.03 -1.64
C SER A 69 16.35 5.16 -1.78
N ARG A 70 16.96 5.15 -2.97
CA ARG A 70 18.23 4.44 -3.25
C ARG A 70 18.20 2.92 -3.05
N ASN A 71 17.04 2.28 -3.24
CA ASN A 71 16.90 0.83 -3.07
C ASN A 71 16.78 0.03 -4.36
N TYR A 72 16.95 0.67 -5.52
CA TYR A 72 16.95 0.02 -6.83
C TYR A 72 15.73 -0.91 -7.04
N VAL A 73 14.55 -0.44 -6.65
CA VAL A 73 13.29 -1.21 -6.75
C VAL A 73 12.96 -1.56 -8.21
N GLY A 74 13.12 -0.60 -9.13
CA GLY A 74 12.85 -0.75 -10.57
C GLY A 74 11.37 -1.02 -10.91
N ASP A 75 11.05 -0.96 -12.20
CA ASP A 75 9.65 -1.09 -12.69
C ASP A 75 9.01 -2.44 -12.34
N LYS A 76 9.79 -3.52 -12.28
CA LYS A 76 9.25 -4.84 -11.91
C LYS A 76 9.04 -4.97 -10.40
N GLY A 77 9.95 -4.44 -9.60
CA GLY A 77 9.89 -4.55 -8.14
C GLY A 77 8.88 -3.61 -7.50
N ILE A 78 8.41 -2.57 -8.21
CA ILE A 78 7.47 -1.61 -7.64
C ILE A 78 6.08 -2.21 -7.44
N ALA A 79 5.64 -3.15 -8.29
CA ALA A 79 4.31 -3.77 -8.18
C ALA A 79 4.06 -4.46 -6.81
N PRO A 80 4.93 -5.35 -6.30
CA PRO A 80 4.73 -5.94 -4.98
C PRO A 80 4.90 -4.93 -3.83
N VAL A 81 5.71 -3.88 -4.02
CA VAL A 81 5.79 -2.77 -3.06
C VAL A 81 4.43 -2.07 -2.96
N LEU A 82 3.85 -1.70 -4.10
CA LEU A 82 2.54 -1.05 -4.20
C LEU A 82 1.41 -1.88 -3.57
N ALA A 83 1.36 -3.18 -3.88
CA ALA A 83 0.40 -4.10 -3.28
C ALA A 83 0.48 -4.16 -1.74
N THR A 84 1.66 -3.88 -1.17
CA THR A 84 1.89 -3.85 0.27
C THR A 84 1.53 -2.49 0.87
N VAL A 85 1.97 -1.38 0.27
CA VAL A 85 1.68 -0.02 0.79
C VAL A 85 0.20 0.34 0.71
N GLU A 86 -0.57 -0.24 -0.22
CA GLU A 86 -2.04 -0.11 -0.25
C GLU A 86 -2.74 -0.66 1.01
N LYS A 87 -2.03 -1.47 1.81
CA LYS A 87 -2.52 -1.95 3.10
C LYS A 87 -2.20 -1.01 4.26
N MET A 88 -1.56 0.13 4.01
CA MET A 88 -1.16 1.13 5.01
C MET A 88 -2.10 2.36 4.93
N PRO A 89 -3.29 2.33 5.57
CA PRO A 89 -4.31 3.38 5.40
C PRO A 89 -3.90 4.75 5.94
N HIS A 90 -2.86 4.80 6.77
CA HIS A 90 -2.33 6.02 7.39
C HIS A 90 -1.09 6.57 6.68
N LEU A 91 -0.69 5.99 5.54
CA LEU A 91 0.47 6.44 4.80
C LEU A 91 0.25 7.85 4.21
N ARG A 92 1.14 8.78 4.55
CA ARG A 92 1.12 10.19 4.12
C ARG A 92 2.24 10.54 3.16
N ALA A 93 3.38 9.84 3.24
CA ALA A 93 4.52 10.07 2.36
C ALA A 93 5.04 8.76 1.77
N LEU A 94 5.19 8.73 0.44
CA LEU A 94 5.83 7.63 -0.29
C LEU A 94 7.06 8.17 -1.01
N ILE A 95 8.24 7.73 -0.60
CA ILE A 95 9.53 8.21 -1.11
C ILE A 95 10.18 7.12 -1.96
N LEU A 96 10.30 7.41 -3.26
CA LEU A 96 10.78 6.49 -4.28
C LEU A 96 11.93 7.08 -5.10
N SER A 97 12.63 8.10 -4.57
CA SER A 97 13.76 8.70 -5.29
C SER A 97 14.88 7.70 -5.57
N GLU A 98 15.56 7.86 -6.70
CA GLU A 98 16.75 7.06 -7.05
C GLU A 98 16.49 5.54 -7.03
N ASN A 99 15.34 5.10 -7.56
CA ASN A 99 14.94 3.68 -7.59
C ASN A 99 15.01 3.03 -8.98
N GLY A 100 15.48 3.75 -9.98
CA GLY A 100 15.56 3.25 -11.35
C GLY A 100 14.19 3.05 -12.01
N LEU A 101 13.14 3.73 -11.52
CA LEU A 101 11.81 3.71 -12.13
C LEU A 101 11.83 4.39 -13.50
N ARG A 102 10.99 3.91 -14.40
CA ARG A 102 10.66 4.54 -15.70
C ARG A 102 9.17 4.83 -15.75
N ASN A 103 8.70 5.30 -16.91
CA ASN A 103 7.31 5.73 -17.08
C ASN A 103 6.29 4.64 -16.72
N HIS A 104 6.58 3.37 -17.02
CA HIS A 104 5.69 2.27 -16.65
C HIS A 104 5.60 2.07 -15.13
N GLY A 105 6.73 2.14 -14.42
CA GLY A 105 6.74 2.11 -12.96
C GLY A 105 5.93 3.26 -12.36
N VAL A 106 6.06 4.49 -12.90
CA VAL A 106 5.26 5.64 -12.44
C VAL A 106 3.78 5.47 -12.73
N GLU A 107 3.39 4.88 -13.86
CA GLU A 107 1.99 4.58 -14.15
C GLU A 107 1.38 3.68 -13.07
N LEU A 108 2.10 2.62 -12.67
CA LEU A 108 1.68 1.75 -11.57
C LEU A 108 1.60 2.50 -10.24
N VAL A 109 2.61 3.33 -9.92
CA VAL A 109 2.63 4.17 -8.72
C VAL A 109 1.40 5.08 -8.69
N CYS A 110 1.07 5.76 -9.79
CA CYS A 110 -0.09 6.63 -9.88
C CYS A 110 -1.41 5.86 -9.74
N ALA A 111 -1.51 4.68 -10.36
CA ALA A 111 -2.69 3.82 -10.26
C ALA A 111 -2.92 3.33 -8.83
N SER A 112 -1.85 3.06 -8.08
CA SER A 112 -1.93 2.63 -6.68
C SER A 112 -2.15 3.79 -5.72
N ALA A 113 -1.48 4.93 -5.94
CA ALA A 113 -1.57 6.11 -5.11
C ALA A 113 -2.99 6.66 -4.99
N ILE A 114 -3.87 6.44 -5.98
CA ILE A 114 -5.29 6.82 -5.88
C ILE A 114 -6.03 6.11 -4.73
N ASN A 115 -5.53 4.96 -4.30
CA ASN A 115 -6.09 4.13 -3.24
C ASN A 115 -5.48 4.44 -1.86
N LEU A 116 -4.57 5.41 -1.75
CA LEU A 116 -3.91 5.80 -0.50
C LEU A 116 -4.56 7.08 0.08
N PRO A 117 -5.65 6.96 0.87
CA PRO A 117 -6.52 8.10 1.19
C PRO A 117 -5.85 9.22 1.98
N GLN A 118 -4.71 8.94 2.64
CA GLN A 118 -3.97 9.91 3.44
C GLN A 118 -2.70 10.42 2.74
N LEU A 119 -2.42 10.00 1.50
CA LEU A 119 -1.19 10.38 0.80
C LEU A 119 -1.17 11.89 0.51
N GLU A 120 -0.14 12.55 1.02
CA GLU A 120 0.11 13.99 0.90
C GLU A 120 1.36 14.27 0.07
N PHE A 121 2.35 13.38 0.10
CA PHE A 121 3.64 13.56 -0.56
C PHE A 121 4.08 12.31 -1.34
N LEU A 122 4.44 12.51 -2.61
CA LEU A 122 5.03 11.50 -3.48
C LEU A 122 6.37 12.02 -4.03
N GLU A 123 7.45 11.29 -3.77
CA GLU A 123 8.80 11.66 -4.22
C GLU A 123 9.31 10.68 -5.29
N LEU A 124 9.58 11.18 -6.49
CA LEU A 124 9.99 10.42 -7.67
C LEU A 124 11.29 10.94 -8.30
N SER A 125 12.01 11.85 -7.64
CA SER A 125 13.27 12.43 -8.14
C SER A 125 14.32 11.37 -8.43
N ASP A 126 15.28 11.73 -9.29
CA ASP A 126 16.43 10.86 -9.63
C ASP A 126 16.02 9.50 -10.24
N ASN A 127 14.84 9.42 -10.88
CA ASN A 127 14.41 8.26 -11.65
C ASN A 127 14.51 8.52 -13.16
N PHE A 128 14.48 7.45 -13.96
CA PHE A 128 14.56 7.50 -15.42
C PHE A 128 13.21 7.75 -16.08
N ILE A 129 12.45 8.72 -15.56
CA ILE A 129 11.11 9.08 -16.03
C ILE A 129 11.19 10.25 -17.01
N SER A 130 10.30 10.27 -18.00
CA SER A 130 10.25 11.27 -19.08
C SER A 130 8.81 11.74 -19.31
N GLU A 131 8.54 12.39 -20.45
CA GLU A 131 7.21 12.86 -20.84
C GLU A 131 6.08 11.83 -20.64
N GLY A 132 6.34 10.54 -20.89
CA GLY A 132 5.33 9.49 -20.72
C GLY A 132 4.79 9.33 -19.29
N ALA A 133 5.51 9.82 -18.27
CA ALA A 133 5.03 9.84 -16.89
C ALA A 133 4.11 11.04 -16.59
N ALA A 134 4.10 12.07 -17.42
CA ALA A 134 3.47 13.35 -17.10
C ALA A 134 1.93 13.26 -17.08
N VAL A 135 1.31 12.53 -18.01
CA VAL A 135 -0.15 12.35 -18.03
C VAL A 135 -0.66 11.56 -16.82
N PRO A 136 -0.08 10.40 -16.45
CA PRO A 136 -0.43 9.72 -15.19
C PRO A 136 -0.28 10.60 -13.96
N LEU A 137 0.81 11.37 -13.86
CA LEU A 137 1.06 12.28 -12.74
C LEU A 137 0.02 13.39 -12.67
N LEU A 138 -0.30 14.03 -13.80
CA LEU A 138 -1.32 15.08 -13.85
C LEU A 138 -2.68 14.54 -13.39
N ARG A 139 -3.08 13.36 -13.89
CA ARG A 139 -4.33 12.71 -13.49
C ARG A 139 -4.35 12.39 -11.99
N LEU A 140 -3.23 11.91 -11.44
CA LEU A 140 -3.12 11.66 -10.01
C LEU A 140 -3.30 12.96 -9.22
N ILE A 141 -2.62 14.04 -9.63
CA ILE A 141 -2.73 15.36 -9.01
C ILE A 141 -4.19 15.82 -9.06
N GLU A 142 -4.87 15.77 -10.21
CA GLU A 142 -6.26 16.24 -10.32
C GLU A 142 -7.23 15.43 -9.44
N ARG A 143 -7.06 14.11 -9.35
CA ARG A 143 -8.03 13.21 -8.70
C ARG A 143 -7.76 12.93 -7.23
N HIS A 144 -6.51 13.03 -6.77
CA HIS A 144 -6.17 12.73 -5.38
C HIS A 144 -6.41 13.94 -4.49
N HIS A 145 -7.44 13.86 -3.63
CA HIS A 145 -7.91 15.00 -2.85
C HIS A 145 -6.93 15.48 -1.77
N LYS A 146 -6.10 14.58 -1.21
CA LYS A 146 -5.11 14.94 -0.18
C LYS A 146 -3.70 15.21 -0.68
N LEU A 147 -3.38 14.85 -1.93
CA LEU A 147 -2.00 14.92 -2.42
C LEU A 147 -1.60 16.39 -2.57
N GLN A 148 -0.58 16.85 -1.85
CA GLN A 148 -0.17 18.25 -1.83
C GLN A 148 1.13 18.50 -2.60
N MET A 149 1.97 17.48 -2.75
CA MET A 149 3.28 17.62 -3.35
C MET A 149 3.67 16.35 -4.10
N VAL A 150 4.17 16.56 -5.32
CA VAL A 150 4.87 15.55 -6.11
C VAL A 150 6.24 16.14 -6.45
N ALA A 151 7.30 15.45 -6.08
CA ALA A 151 8.68 15.80 -6.42
C ALA A 151 9.18 14.88 -7.54
N PHE A 152 9.93 15.46 -8.49
CA PHE A 152 10.37 14.82 -9.74
C PHE A 152 11.60 15.56 -10.31
N GLU A 153 12.44 16.07 -9.42
CA GLU A 153 13.71 16.70 -9.69
C GLU A 153 14.67 15.70 -10.34
N ASN A 154 15.59 16.21 -11.17
CA ASN A 154 16.55 15.38 -11.91
C ASN A 154 15.89 14.22 -12.71
N THR A 155 14.83 14.55 -13.45
CA THR A 155 14.14 13.63 -14.37
C THR A 155 14.08 14.21 -15.77
N LYS A 156 13.76 13.38 -16.77
CA LYS A 156 13.66 13.77 -18.18
C LYS A 156 12.26 14.28 -18.57
N ILE A 157 11.44 14.69 -17.60
CA ILE A 157 10.15 15.33 -17.88
C ILE A 157 10.43 16.71 -18.51
N PRO A 158 9.91 16.99 -19.72
CA PRO A 158 10.09 18.27 -20.40
C PRO A 158 9.52 19.46 -19.62
N VAL A 159 10.08 20.65 -19.83
CA VAL A 159 9.77 21.86 -19.04
C VAL A 159 8.28 22.23 -19.14
N GLU A 160 7.67 22.10 -20.32
CA GLU A 160 6.25 22.36 -20.55
C GLU A 160 5.36 21.49 -19.66
N TRP A 161 5.74 20.22 -19.46
CA TRP A 161 5.04 19.32 -18.56
C TRP A 161 5.33 19.65 -17.10
N ARG A 162 6.57 20.03 -16.75
CA ARG A 162 6.92 20.46 -15.39
C ARG A 162 6.06 21.64 -14.94
N VAL A 163 5.94 22.67 -15.78
CA VAL A 163 5.08 23.84 -15.50
C VAL A 163 3.65 23.40 -15.27
N LYS A 164 3.09 22.59 -16.17
CA LYS A 164 1.70 22.11 -16.05
C LYS A 164 1.43 21.31 -14.77
N LEU A 165 2.36 20.44 -14.36
CA LEU A 165 2.25 19.66 -13.13
C LEU A 165 2.33 20.56 -11.88
N LEU A 166 3.23 21.54 -11.88
CA LEU A 166 3.39 22.49 -10.78
C LEU A 166 2.17 23.42 -10.65
N ASP A 167 1.62 23.89 -11.77
CA ASP A 167 0.39 24.70 -11.78
C ASP A 167 -0.80 23.92 -11.22
N ALA A 168 -0.94 22.64 -11.59
CA ALA A 168 -2.00 21.77 -11.06
C ALA A 168 -1.88 21.57 -9.53
N LEU A 169 -0.66 21.40 -9.03
CA LEU A 169 -0.38 21.32 -7.59
C LEU A 169 -0.69 22.65 -6.88
N ALA A 170 -0.31 23.79 -7.47
CA ALA A 170 -0.58 25.11 -6.92
C ALA A 170 -2.10 25.38 -6.85
N ALA A 171 -2.84 25.10 -7.92
CA ALA A 171 -4.29 25.25 -7.96
C ALA A 171 -4.99 24.44 -6.86
N LYS A 172 -4.54 23.20 -6.62
CA LYS A 172 -5.08 22.37 -5.55
C LYS A 172 -4.86 22.98 -4.16
N ARG A 173 -3.68 23.50 -3.88
CA ARG A 173 -3.37 24.17 -2.59
C ARG A 173 -4.25 25.38 -2.36
N SER A 174 -4.49 26.18 -3.40
CA SER A 174 -5.41 27.33 -3.33
C SER A 174 -6.85 26.89 -3.04
N THR A 175 -7.30 25.77 -3.61
CA THR A 175 -8.65 25.25 -3.37
C THR A 175 -8.80 24.69 -1.96
N ALA A 176 -7.78 24.01 -1.43
CA ALA A 176 -7.76 23.50 -0.07
C ALA A 176 -7.79 24.63 0.99
N GLN A 177 -7.15 25.76 0.71
CA GLN A 177 -7.15 26.94 1.59
C GLN A 177 -8.44 27.78 1.47
N ALA A 178 -9.16 27.69 0.34
CA ALA A 178 -10.38 28.45 0.07
C ALA A 178 -11.67 27.84 0.65
N LEU A 179 -11.60 26.72 1.38
CA LEU A 179 -12.70 26.14 2.15
C LEU A 179 -12.57 26.55 3.64
N PRO A 180 -12.97 27.77 4.05
CA PRO A 180 -13.16 28.04 5.47
C PRO A 180 -14.37 27.25 5.96
N HIS A 181 -14.30 26.78 7.21
CA HIS A 181 -15.38 26.12 7.93
C HIS A 181 -16.73 26.77 7.61
N ALA A 182 -17.61 26.05 6.92
CA ALA A 182 -19.03 26.38 6.89
C ALA A 182 -19.53 26.21 8.32
N SER A 183 -19.51 27.33 9.06
CA SER A 183 -20.02 27.43 10.41
C SER A 183 -21.46 26.94 10.42
N VAL A 184 -21.70 26.01 11.36
CA VAL A 184 -22.99 25.74 11.98
C VAL A 184 -23.72 27.07 12.18
N ILE A 185 -24.79 27.30 11.41
CA ILE A 185 -25.86 28.21 11.81
C ILE A 185 -26.98 27.29 12.29
N VAL A 186 -27.04 27.19 13.60
CA VAL A 186 -28.23 26.80 14.36
C VAL A 186 -29.27 27.91 14.20
N ASP A 187 -30.47 27.53 13.81
CA ASP A 187 -31.72 28.18 14.21
C ASP A 187 -32.69 27.06 14.66
#